data_AF-A0A2L2ZA42-F1
#
_entry.id   AF-A0A2L2ZA42-F1
#
_cell.length_a   1.000
_cell.length_b   1.000
_cell.length_c   1.000
_cell.angle_alpha   90.00
_cell.angle_beta   90.00
_cell.angle_gamma   90.00
#
_symmetry.space_group_name_H-M   'P 1'
#
loop_
_entity.id
_entity.type
_entity.pdbx_description
1 polymer ?
#
loop_
_entity_poly.entity_id
_entity_poly.type
_entity_poly.pdbx_seq_one_letter_code
_entity_poly.pdbx_strand_id
1 'polypeptide(L)' 'QTLDFVKEKIAYWTKFNKARLTVMVALEKLNCLVDDSDPDVDIPNFVHAFHTAERIRQAHPTLDWFHLTG' A
#
# COMPACT_ATOMS: atom_id res chain seq x y z
N GLN A 1 -20.76 0.39 1.21
CA GLN A 1 -20.27 -0.98 0.95
C GLN A 1 -21.46 -1.93 1.04
N THR A 2 -21.78 -2.69 -0.01
CA THR A 2 -22.84 -3.74 -0.03
C THR A 2 -22.26 -5.05 -0.57
N LEU A 3 -22.94 -6.19 -0.34
CA LEU A 3 -22.45 -7.49 -0.80
C LEU A 3 -22.23 -7.52 -2.32
N ASP A 4 -23.21 -7.02 -3.09
CA ASP A 4 -23.13 -7.02 -4.56
C ASP A 4 -22.01 -6.13 -5.07
N PHE A 5 -21.85 -4.94 -4.46
CA PHE A 5 -20.75 -4.04 -4.79
C PHE A 5 -19.38 -4.70 -4.53
N VAL A 6 -19.19 -5.38 -3.40
CA VAL A 6 -17.94 -6.06 -3.08
C VAL A 6 -17.65 -7.20 -4.06
N LYS A 7 -18.67 -8.03 -4.38
CA LYS A 7 -18.52 -9.10 -5.38
C LYS A 7 -18.11 -8.55 -6.75
N GLU A 8 -18.71 -7.45 -7.18
CA GLU A 8 -18.37 -6.78 -8.44
C GLU A 8 -16.91 -6.27 -8.43
N LYS A 9 -16.48 -5.59 -7.35
CA LYS A 9 -15.10 -5.08 -7.24
C LYS A 9 -14.07 -6.20 -7.20
N ILE A 10 -14.34 -7.30 -6.49
CA ILE A 10 -13.47 -8.48 -6.51
C ILE A 10 -13.33 -9.01 -7.94
N ALA A 11 -14.43 -9.20 -8.67
CA ALA A 11 -14.39 -9.68 -10.05
C ALA A 11 -13.69 -8.71 -11.01
N TYR A 12 -13.76 -7.41 -10.74
CA TYR A 12 -13.12 -6.37 -11.55
C TYR A 12 -11.61 -6.29 -11.34
N TRP A 13 -11.13 -6.27 -10.09
CA TRP A 13 -9.73 -6.01 -9.75
C TRP A 13 -8.83 -7.25 -9.78
N THR A 14 -9.37 -8.44 -9.50
CA THR A 14 -8.59 -9.71 -9.50
C THR A 14 -8.20 -10.21 -10.90
N LYS A 15 -8.57 -9.48 -11.96
CA LYS A 15 -8.07 -9.71 -13.31
C LYS A 15 -6.62 -9.25 -13.51
N PHE A 16 -6.09 -8.41 -12.60
CA PHE A 16 -4.72 -7.87 -12.62
C PHE A 16 -4.27 -7.30 -13.98
N ASN A 17 -5.21 -6.75 -14.76
CA ASN A 17 -4.99 -6.32 -16.15
C ASN A 17 -5.01 -4.79 -16.31
N LYS A 18 -4.74 -4.05 -15.23
CA LYS A 18 -4.84 -2.58 -15.19
C LYS A 18 -3.49 -1.91 -15.37
N ALA A 19 -2.42 -2.54 -14.89
CA ALA A 19 -1.05 -2.07 -15.03
C ALA A 19 -0.09 -3.24 -14.80
N ARG A 20 1.14 -3.12 -15.33
CA ARG A 20 2.27 -3.98 -14.99
C ARG A 20 3.42 -3.09 -14.54
N LEU A 21 3.75 -3.15 -13.26
CA LEU A 21 4.72 -2.26 -12.61
C LEU A 21 5.64 -3.09 -11.71
N THR A 22 6.86 -2.60 -11.46
CA THR A 22 7.67 -3.09 -10.34
C THR A 22 7.14 -2.51 -9.03
N VAL A 23 7.52 -3.09 -7.89
CA VAL A 23 7.10 -2.60 -6.56
C VAL A 23 7.47 -1.12 -6.37
N MET A 24 8.70 -0.74 -6.75
CA MET A 24 9.16 0.65 -6.58
C MET A 24 8.36 1.65 -7.43
N VAL A 25 8.03 1.30 -8.68
CA VAL A 25 7.21 2.16 -9.55
C VAL A 25 5.77 2.25 -9.03
N ALA A 26 5.24 1.18 -8.40
CA ALA A 26 3.94 1.24 -7.75
C ALA A 26 3.95 2.16 -6.52
N LEU A 27 5.02 2.12 -5.71
CA LEU A 27 5.20 3.03 -4.57
C LEU A 27 5.31 4.49 -5.05
N GLU A 28 6.10 4.77 -6.08
CA GLU A 28 6.24 6.13 -6.63
C GLU A 28 4.90 6.74 -7.07
N LYS A 29 3.95 5.91 -7.54
CA LYS A 29 2.59 6.39 -7.88
C LYS A 29 1.78 6.83 -6.67
N LEU A 30 2.08 6.31 -5.47
CA LEU A 30 1.46 6.74 -4.22
C LEU A 30 1.93 8.12 -3.75
N ASN A 31 2.99 8.70 -4.36
CA ASN A 31 3.38 10.09 -4.08
C ASN A 31 2.27 11.10 -4.43
N CYS A 32 1.40 10.76 -5.38
CA CYS A 32 0.31 11.62 -5.81
C CYS A 32 -1.03 11.35 -5.08
N LEU A 33 -1.00 10.52 -4.03
CA LEU A 33 -2.18 10.13 -3.26
C LEU A 33 -1.97 10.50 -1.78
N VAL A 34 -2.85 11.38 -1.29
CA VAL A 34 -3.07 11.60 0.14
C VAL A 34 -4.32 10.80 0.51
N ASP A 35 -4.30 10.14 1.66
CA ASP A 35 -5.43 9.33 2.13
C ASP A 35 -6.40 10.21 2.92
N ASP A 36 -7.52 10.57 2.30
CA ASP A 36 -8.56 11.42 2.93
C ASP A 36 -9.25 10.74 4.14
N SER A 37 -8.98 9.45 4.40
CA SER A 37 -9.55 8.71 5.53
C SER A 37 -8.61 8.62 6.74
N ASP A 38 -7.33 8.95 6.59
CA ASP A 38 -6.36 8.97 7.69
C ASP A 38 -6.49 10.29 8.47
N PRO A 39 -6.95 10.26 9.73
CA PRO A 39 -7.12 11.47 10.52
C PRO A 39 -5.79 12.03 11.07
N ASP A 40 -4.69 11.28 10.96
CA ASP A 40 -3.43 11.56 11.63
C ASP A 40 -2.38 12.22 10.72
N VAL A 41 -2.53 12.16 9.39
CA VAL A 41 -1.46 12.57 8.47
C VAL A 41 -1.92 13.14 7.12
N ASP A 42 -1.53 14.39 6.82
CA ASP A 42 -1.68 15.06 5.51
C ASP A 42 -0.47 14.83 4.58
N ILE A 43 0.30 13.75 4.77
CA ILE A 43 1.51 13.46 3.98
C ILE A 43 1.23 12.42 2.88
N PRO A 44 1.97 12.42 1.76
CA PRO A 44 1.84 11.39 0.74
C PRO A 44 2.03 9.99 1.31
N ASN A 45 1.18 9.04 0.91
CA ASN A 45 1.17 7.69 1.46
C ASN A 45 2.47 6.90 1.20
N PHE A 46 3.28 7.34 0.22
CA PHE A 46 4.64 6.84 0.01
C PHE A 46 5.52 6.97 1.26
N VAL A 47 5.45 8.10 1.97
CA VAL A 47 6.26 8.36 3.16
C VAL A 47 5.84 7.44 4.31
N HIS A 48 4.55 7.16 4.43
CA HIS A 48 4.00 6.23 5.41
C HIS A 48 4.59 4.81 5.23
N ALA A 49 4.64 4.30 3.99
CA ALA A 49 5.20 2.97 3.70
C ALA A 49 6.65 2.82 4.20
N PHE A 50 7.53 3.80 3.92
CA PHE A 50 8.92 3.73 4.39
C PHE A 50 9.04 3.83 5.91
N HIS A 51 8.20 4.63 6.57
CA HIS A 51 8.20 4.71 8.03
C HIS A 51 7.80 3.39 8.69
N THR A 52 6.81 2.69 8.13
CA THR A 52 6.38 1.38 8.62
C THR A 52 7.48 0.35 8.40
N ALA A 53 8.02 0.24 7.18
CA ALA A 53 9.14 -0.64 6.86
C ALA A 53 10.35 -0.44 7.78
N GLU A 54 10.77 0.82 8.01
CA GLU A 54 11.94 1.11 8.85
C GLU A 54 11.72 0.83 10.33
N ARG A 55 10.51 1.07 10.86
CA ARG A 55 10.18 0.71 12.25
C ARG A 55 10.18 -0.81 12.44
N ILE A 56 9.62 -1.55 11.49
CA ILE A 56 9.64 -3.02 11.52
C ILE A 56 11.08 -3.52 11.43
N ARG A 57 11.90 -2.94 10.54
CA ARG A 57 13.32 -3.29 10.40
C ARG A 57 14.10 -3.11 11.71
N GLN A 58 13.84 -2.02 12.44
CA GLN A 58 14.48 -1.77 13.73
C GLN A 58 14.04 -2.78 14.81
N ALA A 59 12.75 -3.12 14.85
CA ALA A 59 12.20 -4.04 15.85
C ALA A 59 12.51 -5.52 15.54
N HIS A 60 12.61 -5.90 14.27
CA HIS A 60 12.76 -7.27 13.80
C HIS A 60 13.89 -7.41 12.77
N PRO A 61 15.16 -7.12 13.12
CA PRO A 61 16.25 -6.94 12.16
C PRO A 61 16.57 -8.17 11.30
N THR A 62 16.18 -9.37 11.72
CA THR A 62 16.43 -10.63 11.00
C THR A 62 15.26 -11.11 10.15
N LEU A 63 14.10 -10.44 10.20
CA LEU A 63 12.90 -10.82 9.45
C LEU A 63 12.71 -9.89 8.24
N ASP A 64 13.58 -10.04 7.24
CA ASP A 64 13.59 -9.26 6.00
C ASP A 64 12.23 -9.22 5.27
N TRP A 65 11.52 -10.34 5.21
CA TRP A 65 10.17 -10.42 4.64
C TRP A 65 9.18 -9.51 5.37
N PHE A 66 9.38 -9.29 6.67
CA PHE A 66 8.50 -8.45 7.48
C PHE A 66 8.78 -6.98 7.23
N HIS A 67 10.04 -6.62 6.93
CA HIS A 67 10.40 -5.26 6.50
C HIS A 67 9.68 -4.90 5.21
N LEU A 68 9.65 -5.83 4.25
CA LEU A 68 8.96 -5.65 2.96
C LEU A 68 7.43 -5.62 3.08
N THR A 69 6.88 -6.21 4.14
CA THR A 69 5.43 -6.22 4.37
C THR A 69 4.92 -4.86 4.89
N GLY A 70 5.79 -4.08 5.54
CA GLY A 70 5.52 -2.71 5.97
C GLY A 70 5.65 -1.71 4.83
#